data_AF-A0A936SKM9-F1
#
_entry.id   AF-A0A936SKM9-F1
#
_cell.length_a   1.000
_cell.length_b   1.000
_cell.length_c   1.000
_cell.angle_alpha   90.00
_cell.angle_beta   90.00
_cell.angle_gamma   90.00
#
_symmetry.space_group_name_H-M   'P 1'
#
loop_
_entity.id
_entity.type
_entity.pdbx_description
1 polymer ?
#
loop_
_entity_poly.entity_id
_entity_poly.type
_entity_poly.pdbx_seq_one_letter_code
_entity_poly.pdbx_strand_id
1 'polypeptide(L)'
;MEDYIRKLRDRKAAAAGSAKDADSQHKKGRLTARERIETLFDSGTFSEIDTLVTPRYDSYMGGKQSRFGDGVVTGFGQINGRRVFAAAQDAAVMGGSLGEMHANKIVKAMRMALQYGCPFIALNDSGGARIQEGVDSLGGYARIFDANCESSGVIPQISVILGPCAGGAVYSPALTDFVFMTENSYMFITGPNVVKAVMQEEVSQEDLGGGLVHSKESGVSHFLAKDDRQCLMMVRDLLSYLPSNNQDDPPYVPPADDPERRCPELETLVPTDSHKPYDVRHVIGSIVDDGRFLEVHALWAENMVVGFARLNGWTVGIVANQPMVLAGTIDIKASLKATHFIRICDAYNIPVITLQDVPGFLPGTNQEYGGIIRNGARMIYAYSEATVPKLMLILRKSYGGAYCVMSSKGLRSDLLYAWPNAEIAVMGAEGAVNILFQGEVKAAADPAARRKELVADYEERFNNPYVAAARGLIDDVIEPRDSRRVLIRALELTLSKRERHVPKKHGISPM
;
A
#
# COMPACT_ATOMS: atom_id res chain seq x y z
N MET A 1 5.56 52.12 6.84
CA MET A 1 5.25 50.80 6.22
C MET A 1 6.51 50.06 5.78
N GLU A 2 7.42 50.71 5.05
CA GLU A 2 8.66 50.09 4.54
C GLU A 2 9.53 49.39 5.59
N ASP A 3 9.71 49.99 6.78
CA ASP A 3 10.44 49.35 7.89
C ASP A 3 9.79 48.02 8.35
N TYR A 4 8.46 47.97 8.42
CA TYR A 4 7.73 46.74 8.77
C TYR A 4 7.92 45.66 7.71
N ILE A 5 7.92 46.03 6.42
CA ILE A 5 8.17 45.10 5.30
C ILE A 5 9.60 44.57 5.36
N ARG A 6 10.59 45.44 5.63
CA ARG A 6 11.99 45.03 5.80
C ARG A 6 12.13 44.01 6.94
N LYS A 7 11.62 44.32 8.14
CA LYS A 7 11.64 43.40 9.30
C LYS A 7 10.96 42.07 9.01
N LEU A 8 9.87 42.07 8.25
CA LEU A 8 9.20 40.85 7.81
C LEU A 8 10.08 40.01 6.87
N ARG A 9 10.71 40.65 5.88
CA ARG A 9 11.63 39.99 4.93
C ARG A 9 12.82 39.37 5.67
N ASP A 10 13.40 40.08 6.64
CA ASP A 10 14.51 39.58 7.44
C ASP A 10 14.12 38.33 8.24
N ARG A 11 12.94 38.34 8.87
CA ARG A 11 12.41 37.17 9.60
C ARG A 11 12.11 35.99 8.69
N LYS A 12 11.56 36.24 7.50
CA LYS A 12 11.28 35.21 6.48
C LYS A 12 12.57 34.62 5.92
N ALA A 13 13.60 35.44 5.68
CA ALA A 13 14.93 34.98 5.27
C ALA A 13 15.58 34.11 6.35
N ALA A 14 15.49 34.51 7.64
CA ALA A 14 15.98 33.71 8.74
C ALA A 14 15.26 32.34 8.85
N ALA A 15 13.95 32.28 8.57
CA ALA A 15 13.20 31.03 8.53
C ALA A 15 13.57 30.12 7.34
N ALA A 16 13.96 30.70 6.21
CA ALA A 16 14.28 29.98 4.98
C ALA A 16 15.60 29.19 5.06
N GLY A 17 16.52 29.68 5.89
CA GLY A 17 17.85 29.09 6.06
C GLY A 17 18.91 29.69 5.16
N SER A 18 20.12 29.15 5.29
CA SER A 18 21.33 29.67 4.66
C SER A 18 21.83 28.75 3.55
N ALA A 19 22.70 29.27 2.67
CA ALA A 19 23.38 28.44 1.66
C ALA A 19 24.16 27.28 2.28
N LYS A 20 24.73 27.48 3.48
CA LYS A 20 25.43 26.43 4.23
C LYS A 20 24.50 25.27 4.64
N ASP A 21 23.25 25.57 4.94
CA ASP A 21 22.25 24.55 5.27
C ASP A 21 21.97 23.68 4.03
N ALA A 22 21.77 24.31 2.88
CA ALA A 22 21.57 23.63 1.60
C ALA A 22 22.79 22.76 1.23
N ASP A 23 23.99 23.32 1.27
CA ASP A 23 25.24 22.60 1.01
C ASP A 23 25.39 21.34 1.89
N SER A 24 24.95 21.42 3.14
CA SER A 24 25.03 20.29 4.09
C SER A 24 24.09 19.14 3.72
N GLN A 25 22.95 19.42 3.09
CA GLN A 25 22.01 18.41 2.61
C GLN A 25 22.42 17.88 1.24
N HIS A 26 22.80 18.77 0.31
CA HIS A 26 23.21 18.39 -1.03
C HIS A 26 24.45 17.48 -1.03
N LYS A 27 25.40 17.68 -0.10
CA LYS A 27 26.55 16.78 0.09
C LYS A 27 26.18 15.35 0.48
N LYS A 28 24.97 15.14 1.02
CA LYS A 28 24.42 13.82 1.35
C LYS A 28 23.54 13.25 0.23
N GLY A 29 23.44 13.95 -0.91
CA GLY A 29 22.54 13.59 -2.00
C GLY A 29 21.06 13.81 -1.69
N ARG A 30 20.73 14.74 -0.78
CA ARG A 30 19.36 15.04 -0.33
C ARG A 30 18.99 16.47 -0.63
N LEU A 31 17.73 16.72 -0.95
CA LEU A 31 17.18 18.07 -1.11
C LEU A 31 16.86 18.69 0.26
N THR A 32 16.81 20.02 0.32
CA THR A 32 16.27 20.74 1.47
C THR A 32 14.75 20.59 1.57
N ALA A 33 14.17 20.85 2.75
CA ALA A 33 12.71 20.82 2.95
C ALA A 33 11.94 21.69 1.94
N ARG A 34 12.49 22.86 1.59
CA ARG A 34 11.85 23.82 0.67
C ARG A 34 11.98 23.39 -0.79
N GLU A 35 13.13 22.85 -1.20
CA GLU A 35 13.29 22.28 -2.55
C GLU A 35 12.38 21.07 -2.76
N ARG A 36 12.13 20.26 -1.70
CA ARG A 36 11.17 19.16 -1.73
C ARG A 36 9.74 19.66 -1.92
N ILE A 37 9.34 20.71 -1.19
CA ILE A 37 8.04 21.36 -1.39
C ILE A 37 7.90 21.89 -2.83
N GLU A 38 8.91 22.59 -3.34
CA GLU A 38 8.89 23.14 -4.70
C GLU A 38 8.85 22.05 -5.78
N THR A 39 9.47 20.89 -5.52
CA THR A 39 9.42 19.73 -6.42
C THR A 39 8.06 19.00 -6.35
N LEU A 40 7.45 18.93 -5.16
CA LEU A 40 6.22 18.19 -4.93
C LEU A 40 4.98 18.94 -5.44
N PHE A 41 4.89 20.24 -5.16
CA PHE A 41 3.71 21.06 -5.47
C PHE A 41 3.80 21.70 -6.85
N ASP A 42 2.64 21.99 -7.43
CA ASP A 42 2.53 22.76 -8.66
C ASP A 42 3.14 24.16 -8.45
N SER A 43 3.89 24.63 -9.46
CA SER A 43 4.72 25.83 -9.35
C SER A 43 3.91 27.04 -8.88
N GLY A 44 4.41 27.72 -7.84
CA GLY A 44 3.80 28.95 -7.29
C GLY A 44 2.53 28.74 -6.46
N THR A 45 2.10 27.49 -6.19
CA THR A 45 0.84 27.23 -5.47
C THR A 45 0.99 27.06 -3.97
N PHE A 46 2.19 26.74 -3.47
CA PHE A 46 2.40 26.45 -2.05
C PHE A 46 2.28 27.72 -1.18
N SER A 47 1.39 27.65 -0.20
CA SER A 47 1.11 28.66 0.79
C SER A 47 1.56 28.17 2.17
N GLU A 48 2.68 28.70 2.63
CA GLU A 48 3.25 28.34 3.93
C GLU A 48 2.46 28.99 5.07
N ILE A 49 2.18 28.21 6.12
CA ILE A 49 1.57 28.68 7.37
C ILE A 49 2.59 28.60 8.51
N ASP A 50 2.41 29.45 9.52
CA ASP A 50 3.20 29.40 10.76
C ASP A 50 4.73 29.51 10.55
N THR A 51 5.17 30.18 9.48
CA THR A 51 6.60 30.40 9.18
C THR A 51 7.34 31.10 10.31
N LEU A 52 6.66 32.01 11.01
CA LEU A 52 7.25 32.86 12.05
C LEU A 52 7.03 32.32 13.47
N VAL A 53 6.54 31.09 13.62
CA VAL A 53 6.51 30.41 14.92
C VAL A 53 7.93 30.36 15.47
N THR A 54 8.10 30.76 16.73
CA THR A 54 9.39 30.72 17.41
C THR A 54 9.61 29.37 18.07
N PRO A 55 10.86 28.93 18.21
CA PRO A 55 11.20 27.84 19.11
C PRO A 55 10.76 28.16 20.55
N ARG A 56 10.65 27.13 21.38
CA ARG A 56 10.25 27.29 22.79
C ARG A 56 11.28 28.08 23.61
N TYR A 57 12.56 27.88 23.33
CA TYR A 57 13.67 28.53 24.02
C TYR A 57 14.56 29.27 23.04
N ASP A 58 15.08 30.44 23.45
CA ASP A 58 16.05 31.21 22.66
C ASP A 58 17.40 30.49 22.53
N SER A 59 17.75 29.67 23.52
CA SER A 59 18.92 28.80 23.53
C SER A 59 18.62 27.51 24.27
N TYR A 60 19.04 26.40 23.68
CA TYR A 60 18.90 25.07 24.24
C TYR A 60 20.17 24.64 24.98
N MET A 61 20.07 23.54 25.74
CA MET A 61 21.21 22.91 26.40
C MET A 61 22.35 22.66 25.39
N GLY A 62 23.57 23.10 25.75
CA GLY A 62 24.75 23.05 24.88
C GLY A 62 24.86 24.22 23.89
N GLY A 63 24.10 25.31 24.08
CA GLY A 63 24.20 26.54 23.28
C GLY A 63 23.64 26.40 21.86
N LYS A 64 22.92 25.30 21.58
CA LYS A 64 22.25 25.11 20.29
C LYS A 64 21.03 26.04 20.19
N GLN A 65 20.73 26.48 18.97
CA GLN A 65 19.58 27.32 18.69
C GLN A 65 18.76 26.72 17.55
N SER A 66 17.44 26.88 17.64
CA SER A 66 16.51 26.68 16.53
C SER A 66 16.22 28.05 15.89
N ARG A 67 15.33 28.09 14.90
CA ARG A 67 14.95 29.32 14.17
C ARG A 67 13.45 29.40 13.95
N PHE A 68 12.99 30.50 13.35
CA PHE A 68 11.61 30.65 12.91
C PHE A 68 11.14 29.43 12.10
N GLY A 69 9.95 28.93 12.42
CA GLY A 69 9.36 27.72 11.87
C GLY A 69 9.72 26.43 12.63
N ASP A 70 10.67 26.49 13.56
CA ASP A 70 11.09 25.41 14.46
C ASP A 70 11.52 24.09 13.78
N GLY A 71 12.10 24.20 12.59
CA GLY A 71 12.63 23.06 11.83
C GLY A 71 11.59 22.25 11.05
N VAL A 72 10.40 22.83 10.81
CA VAL A 72 9.40 22.26 9.88
C VAL A 72 8.72 23.35 9.06
N VAL A 73 8.57 23.10 7.77
CA VAL A 73 7.74 23.91 6.87
C VAL A 73 6.37 23.23 6.76
N THR A 74 5.29 23.94 7.09
CA THR A 74 3.92 23.42 6.97
C THR A 74 3.10 24.35 6.11
N GLY A 75 2.13 23.79 5.38
CA GLY A 75 1.30 24.57 4.47
C GLY A 75 0.42 23.72 3.59
N PHE A 76 -0.13 24.36 2.57
CA PHE A 76 -0.97 23.72 1.56
C PHE A 76 -0.65 24.30 0.19
N GLY A 77 -0.90 23.53 -0.85
CA GLY A 77 -0.73 23.95 -2.24
C GLY A 77 -1.57 23.07 -3.16
N GLN A 78 -1.20 23.01 -4.43
CA GLN A 78 -1.85 22.12 -5.40
C GLN A 78 -0.87 21.05 -5.92
N ILE A 79 -1.37 19.85 -6.13
CA ILE A 79 -0.70 18.79 -6.87
C ILE A 79 -1.65 18.33 -7.97
N ASN A 80 -1.26 18.52 -9.23
CA ASN A 80 -2.12 18.28 -10.38
C ASN A 80 -3.47 19.02 -10.26
N GLY A 81 -3.43 20.28 -9.78
CA GLY A 81 -4.60 21.13 -9.57
C GLY A 81 -5.45 20.80 -8.32
N ARG A 82 -5.09 19.77 -7.54
CA ARG A 82 -5.84 19.35 -6.34
C ARG A 82 -5.18 19.86 -5.07
N ARG A 83 -5.98 20.36 -4.13
CA ARG A 83 -5.49 20.89 -2.85
C ARG A 83 -4.91 19.77 -1.99
N VAL A 84 -3.70 19.98 -1.49
CA VAL A 84 -2.98 19.03 -0.63
C VAL A 84 -2.27 19.81 0.48
N PHE A 85 -2.29 19.26 1.70
CA PHE A 85 -1.49 19.77 2.82
C PHE A 85 -0.19 18.99 2.96
N ALA A 86 0.86 19.66 3.44
CA ALA A 86 2.11 18.99 3.74
C ALA A 86 2.82 19.56 4.97
N ALA A 87 3.66 18.71 5.55
CA ALA A 87 4.70 19.07 6.48
C ALA A 87 6.06 18.57 5.96
N ALA A 88 7.05 19.44 5.89
CA ALA A 88 8.40 19.09 5.44
C ALA A 88 9.42 19.45 6.52
N GLN A 89 10.05 18.42 7.10
CA GLN A 89 11.04 18.57 8.15
C GLN A 89 12.37 19.05 7.58
N ASP A 90 13.00 20.00 8.27
CA ASP A 90 14.27 20.59 7.87
C ASP A 90 15.41 20.05 8.73
N ALA A 91 16.12 19.05 8.21
CA ALA A 91 17.23 18.41 8.88
C ALA A 91 18.42 19.36 9.16
N ALA A 92 18.52 20.50 8.49
CA ALA A 92 19.56 21.49 8.80
C ALA A 92 19.27 22.22 10.13
N VAL A 93 18.02 22.26 10.59
CA VAL A 93 17.63 22.88 11.86
C VAL A 93 17.62 21.82 12.96
N MET A 94 18.66 21.84 13.80
CA MET A 94 18.80 20.90 14.93
C MET A 94 18.62 19.43 14.53
N GLY A 95 19.08 19.03 13.34
CA GLY A 95 18.92 17.66 12.83
C GLY A 95 17.47 17.27 12.51
N GLY A 96 16.59 18.26 12.28
CA GLY A 96 15.16 18.04 12.06
C GLY A 96 14.43 17.56 13.31
N SER A 97 15.06 17.64 14.48
CA SER A 97 14.51 17.10 15.72
C SER A 97 13.19 17.76 16.08
N LEU A 98 12.22 16.92 16.45
CA LEU A 98 10.86 17.32 16.75
C LEU A 98 10.79 17.91 18.17
N GLY A 99 10.64 19.24 18.23
CA GLY A 99 10.25 19.97 19.45
C GLY A 99 8.75 20.16 19.56
N GLU A 100 8.30 20.83 20.61
CA GLU A 100 6.89 21.11 20.87
C GLU A 100 6.26 21.97 19.76
N MET A 101 6.91 23.08 19.40
CA MET A 101 6.38 24.02 18.41
C MET A 101 6.40 23.44 17.01
N HIS A 102 7.45 22.67 16.68
CA HIS A 102 7.49 21.81 15.50
C HIS A 102 6.28 20.87 15.42
N ALA A 103 6.00 20.12 16.49
CA ALA A 103 4.86 19.19 16.53
C ALA A 103 3.52 19.91 16.42
N ASN A 104 3.35 21.04 17.11
CA ASN A 104 2.13 21.83 17.07
C ASN A 104 1.82 22.34 15.65
N LYS A 105 2.86 22.73 14.88
CA LYS A 105 2.69 23.10 13.47
C LYS A 105 2.21 21.93 12.61
N ILE A 106 2.78 20.73 12.79
CA ILE A 106 2.36 19.52 12.06
C ILE A 106 0.90 19.19 12.39
N VAL A 107 0.56 19.12 13.68
CA VAL A 107 -0.79 18.80 14.16
C VAL A 107 -1.82 19.79 13.62
N LYS A 108 -1.49 21.08 13.59
CA LYS A 108 -2.37 22.10 13.00
C LYS A 108 -2.59 21.86 11.50
N ALA A 109 -1.55 21.56 10.74
CA ALA A 109 -1.66 21.26 9.31
C ALA A 109 -2.50 20.00 9.06
N MET A 110 -2.31 18.93 9.83
CA MET A 110 -3.10 17.70 9.75
C MET A 110 -4.58 17.96 10.06
N ARG A 111 -4.88 18.70 11.14
CA ARG A 111 -6.26 19.04 11.50
C ARG A 111 -6.93 19.92 10.45
N MET A 112 -6.19 20.84 9.83
CA MET A 112 -6.70 21.61 8.69
C MET A 112 -6.97 20.72 7.47
N ALA A 113 -6.04 19.81 7.14
CA ALA A 113 -6.21 18.86 6.04
C ALA A 113 -7.50 18.03 6.22
N LEU A 114 -7.70 17.49 7.43
CA LEU A 114 -8.89 16.75 7.81
C LEU A 114 -10.16 17.61 7.71
N GLN A 115 -10.14 18.82 8.27
CA GLN A 115 -11.28 19.74 8.24
C GLN A 115 -11.70 20.13 6.82
N TYR A 116 -10.74 20.26 5.90
CA TYR A 116 -10.99 20.64 4.50
C TYR A 116 -11.07 19.45 3.54
N GLY A 117 -11.02 18.20 4.03
CA GLY A 117 -11.10 16.99 3.20
C GLY A 117 -9.99 16.91 2.15
N CYS A 118 -8.76 17.28 2.52
CA CYS A 118 -7.59 17.29 1.63
C CYS A 118 -6.56 16.24 2.08
N PRO A 119 -5.84 15.59 1.15
CA PRO A 119 -4.73 14.69 1.50
C PRO A 119 -3.65 15.39 2.32
N PHE A 120 -2.94 14.62 3.14
CA PHE A 120 -1.81 15.10 3.94
C PHE A 120 -0.52 14.32 3.61
N ILE A 121 0.57 15.06 3.33
CA ILE A 121 1.89 14.48 3.03
C ILE A 121 2.91 14.91 4.08
N ALA A 122 3.55 13.95 4.75
CA ALA A 122 4.65 14.18 5.67
C ALA A 122 6.00 13.84 5.01
N LEU A 123 6.83 14.85 4.75
CA LEU A 123 8.20 14.71 4.25
C LEU A 123 9.16 14.68 5.45
N ASN A 124 9.60 13.48 5.80
CA ASN A 124 10.32 13.19 7.04
C ASN A 124 11.83 13.15 6.83
N ASP A 125 12.54 13.89 7.68
CA ASP A 125 14.00 14.00 7.70
C ASP A 125 14.41 14.50 9.10
N SER A 126 14.30 13.60 10.09
CA SER A 126 14.39 13.92 11.51
C SER A 126 15.17 12.88 12.30
N GLY A 127 16.11 13.36 13.11
CA GLY A 127 16.80 12.54 14.10
C GLY A 127 15.93 12.06 15.26
N GLY A 128 14.63 12.39 15.30
CA GLY A 128 13.70 11.97 16.33
C GLY A 128 13.31 13.09 17.29
N ALA A 129 12.96 12.72 18.53
CA ALA A 129 12.58 13.70 19.57
C ALA A 129 13.71 14.71 19.81
N ARG A 130 13.36 15.99 19.99
CA ARG A 130 14.31 16.98 20.48
C ARG A 130 14.56 16.73 21.97
N ILE A 131 15.67 16.06 22.27
CA ILE A 131 16.03 15.63 23.62
C ILE A 131 16.11 16.83 24.58
N GLN A 132 16.52 18.00 24.09
CA GLN A 132 16.63 19.23 24.87
C GLN A 132 15.27 19.77 25.36
N GLU A 133 14.15 19.29 24.81
CA GLU A 133 12.79 19.63 25.25
C GLU A 133 12.13 18.49 26.06
N GLY A 134 12.81 17.34 26.21
CA GLY A 134 12.36 16.25 27.07
C GLY A 134 10.92 15.79 26.80
N VAL A 135 10.09 15.82 27.84
CA VAL A 135 8.70 15.34 27.80
C VAL A 135 7.80 16.15 26.86
N ASP A 136 8.15 17.41 26.56
CA ASP A 136 7.36 18.24 25.66
C ASP A 136 7.40 17.69 24.22
N SER A 137 8.57 17.20 23.78
CA SER A 137 8.73 16.50 22.50
C SER A 137 7.89 15.22 22.44
N LEU A 138 7.81 14.47 23.54
CA LEU A 138 7.00 13.25 23.63
C LEU A 138 5.50 13.58 23.58
N GLY A 139 5.07 14.63 24.27
CA GLY A 139 3.71 15.16 24.16
C GLY A 139 3.38 15.61 22.73
N GLY A 140 4.35 16.17 22.01
CA GLY A 140 4.25 16.50 20.60
C GLY A 140 3.97 15.27 19.71
N TYR A 141 4.75 14.20 19.90
CA TYR A 141 4.51 12.93 19.19
C TYR A 141 3.12 12.36 19.42
N ALA A 142 2.68 12.29 20.68
CA ALA A 142 1.37 11.76 21.02
C ALA A 142 0.23 12.50 20.29
N ARG A 143 0.34 13.84 20.16
CA ARG A 143 -0.64 14.65 19.42
C ARG A 143 -0.62 14.39 17.91
N ILE A 144 0.55 14.10 17.33
CA ILE A 144 0.66 13.71 15.91
C ILE A 144 0.01 12.34 15.69
N PHE A 145 0.29 11.37 16.56
CA PHE A 145 -0.28 10.03 16.45
C PHE A 145 -1.81 10.05 16.56
N ASP A 146 -2.36 10.81 17.51
CA ASP A 146 -3.80 11.04 17.64
C ASP A 146 -4.39 11.64 16.35
N ALA A 147 -3.73 12.65 15.76
CA ALA A 147 -4.16 13.23 14.51
C ALA A 147 -4.07 12.25 13.31
N ASN A 148 -3.08 11.34 13.30
CA ASN A 148 -2.99 10.30 12.27
C ASN A 148 -4.18 9.32 12.39
N CYS A 149 -4.48 8.87 13.60
CA CYS A 149 -5.58 7.96 13.88
C CYS A 149 -6.93 8.58 13.50
N GLU A 150 -7.17 9.83 13.87
CA GLU A 150 -8.40 10.55 13.55
C GLU A 150 -8.58 10.77 12.03
N SER A 151 -7.46 10.88 11.29
CA SER A 151 -7.48 11.08 9.83
C SER A 151 -7.54 9.77 9.03
N SER A 152 -7.30 8.62 9.66
CA SER A 152 -7.17 7.31 9.01
C SER A 152 -8.49 6.90 8.33
N GLY A 153 -8.43 6.61 7.04
CA GLY A 153 -9.63 6.29 6.23
C GLY A 153 -10.58 7.47 6.00
N VAL A 154 -10.17 8.70 6.34
CA VAL A 154 -10.92 9.94 6.07
C VAL A 154 -10.25 10.75 4.98
N ILE A 155 -8.96 11.03 5.12
CA ILE A 155 -8.14 11.66 4.10
C ILE A 155 -6.91 10.80 3.82
N PRO A 156 -6.43 10.68 2.57
CA PRO A 156 -5.18 9.98 2.30
C PRO A 156 -4.00 10.59 3.04
N GLN A 157 -3.26 9.75 3.77
CA GLN A 157 -2.06 10.13 4.50
C GLN A 157 -0.85 9.43 3.91
N ILE A 158 0.16 10.21 3.50
CA ILE A 158 1.37 9.69 2.85
C ILE A 158 2.59 10.16 3.64
N SER A 159 3.43 9.22 4.06
CA SER A 159 4.72 9.51 4.66
C SER A 159 5.85 9.24 3.68
N VAL A 160 6.80 10.17 3.58
CA VAL A 160 7.93 10.12 2.67
C VAL A 160 9.20 10.27 3.48
N ILE A 161 9.95 9.19 3.64
CA ILE A 161 11.19 9.17 4.41
C ILE A 161 12.34 9.51 3.45
N LEU A 162 12.90 10.71 3.63
CA LEU A 162 13.92 11.29 2.75
C LEU A 162 15.26 11.50 3.49
N GLY A 163 15.40 10.86 4.65
CA GLY A 163 16.52 11.01 5.55
C GLY A 163 16.40 10.13 6.78
N PRO A 164 16.92 10.53 7.94
CA PRO A 164 16.76 9.80 9.19
C PRO A 164 15.31 9.85 9.65
N CYS A 165 14.83 8.75 10.24
CA CYS A 165 13.60 8.70 11.01
C CYS A 165 13.82 7.76 12.20
N ALA A 166 14.14 8.30 13.38
CA ALA A 166 14.59 7.49 14.51
C ALA A 166 13.69 7.61 15.75
N GLY A 167 13.60 6.51 16.51
CA GLY A 167 12.89 6.49 17.79
C GLY A 167 11.38 6.64 17.62
N GLY A 168 10.77 7.54 18.38
CA GLY A 168 9.32 7.79 18.30
C GLY A 168 8.85 8.30 16.94
N ALA A 169 9.74 8.88 16.11
CA ALA A 169 9.37 9.43 14.80
C ALA A 169 8.74 8.41 13.85
N VAL A 170 9.08 7.13 14.01
CA VAL A 170 8.71 6.07 13.06
C VAL A 170 7.25 5.65 13.17
N TYR A 171 6.58 5.96 14.29
CA TYR A 171 5.19 5.56 14.50
C TYR A 171 4.19 6.39 13.68
N SER A 172 4.48 7.66 13.40
CA SER A 172 3.61 8.45 12.53
C SER A 172 3.57 7.86 11.11
N PRO A 173 4.72 7.56 10.45
CA PRO A 173 4.74 6.80 9.20
C PRO A 173 3.98 5.48 9.24
N ALA A 174 4.15 4.70 10.30
CA ALA A 174 3.47 3.41 10.46
C ALA A 174 1.94 3.53 10.61
N LEU A 175 1.42 4.71 10.96
CA LEU A 175 -0.01 5.01 11.06
C LEU A 175 -0.58 5.65 9.78
N THR A 176 0.26 6.03 8.81
CA THR A 176 -0.19 6.55 7.50
C THR A 176 -0.47 5.42 6.51
N ASP A 177 -1.22 5.73 5.45
CA ASP A 177 -1.69 4.72 4.49
C ASP A 177 -0.56 4.16 3.64
N PHE A 178 0.36 5.04 3.22
CA PHE A 178 1.52 4.71 2.39
C PHE A 178 2.80 5.33 2.91
N VAL A 179 3.87 4.55 2.87
CA VAL A 179 5.23 4.94 3.24
C VAL A 179 6.13 4.80 2.03
N PHE A 180 6.73 5.90 1.61
CA PHE A 180 7.79 5.96 0.61
C PHE A 180 9.13 6.10 1.32
N MET A 181 10.15 5.39 0.86
CA MET A 181 11.52 5.56 1.33
C MET A 181 12.47 5.77 0.16
N THR A 182 13.49 6.59 0.34
CA THR A 182 14.62 6.63 -0.59
C THR A 182 15.70 5.63 -0.18
N GLU A 183 16.52 5.18 -1.14
CA GLU A 183 17.67 4.29 -0.89
C GLU A 183 18.65 4.88 0.13
N ASN A 184 18.76 6.20 0.23
CA ASN A 184 19.62 6.88 1.20
C ASN A 184 18.90 7.32 2.48
N SER A 185 17.72 6.76 2.78
CA SER A 185 16.93 7.03 4.00
C SER A 185 16.90 5.81 4.91
N TYR A 186 16.60 6.02 6.20
CA TYR A 186 16.49 4.93 7.15
C TYR A 186 15.47 5.21 8.25
N MET A 187 14.89 4.14 8.78
CA MET A 187 13.91 4.19 9.86
C MET A 187 14.16 3.09 10.90
N PHE A 188 14.12 3.40 12.20
CA PHE A 188 14.18 2.38 13.25
C PHE A 188 13.70 2.93 14.61
N ILE A 189 13.11 2.06 15.43
CA ILE A 189 12.76 2.37 16.83
C ILE A 189 14.04 2.55 17.67
N THR A 190 14.96 1.60 17.54
CA THR A 190 16.19 1.55 18.35
C THR A 190 17.39 1.63 17.43
N GLY A 191 18.26 2.63 17.62
CA GLY A 191 19.42 2.80 16.76
C GLY A 191 20.50 1.74 16.96
N PRO A 192 21.41 1.55 15.97
CA PRO A 192 22.42 0.50 16.00
C PRO A 192 23.31 0.49 17.25
N ASN A 193 23.66 1.66 17.77
CA ASN A 193 24.48 1.76 18.99
C ASN A 193 23.79 1.16 20.22
N VAL A 194 22.45 1.28 20.32
CA VAL A 194 21.68 0.71 21.42
C VAL A 194 21.50 -0.79 21.21
N VAL A 195 21.28 -1.23 19.97
CA VAL A 195 21.25 -2.67 19.60
C VAL A 195 22.57 -3.34 20.01
N LYS A 196 23.71 -2.74 19.66
CA LYS A 196 25.03 -3.23 20.06
C LYS A 196 25.21 -3.29 21.57
N ALA A 197 24.79 -2.24 22.30
CA ALA A 197 24.97 -2.18 23.74
C ALA A 197 24.13 -3.22 24.50
N VAL A 198 22.93 -3.54 24.00
CA VAL A 198 21.97 -4.41 24.70
C VAL A 198 22.04 -5.87 24.20
N MET A 199 22.08 -6.06 22.88
CA MET A 199 22.02 -7.38 22.24
C MET A 199 23.39 -7.89 21.79
N GLN A 200 24.44 -7.07 21.89
CA GLN A 200 25.79 -7.37 21.38
C GLN A 200 25.84 -7.66 19.88
N GLU A 201 24.84 -7.16 19.15
CA GLU A 201 24.74 -7.29 17.70
C GLU A 201 25.35 -6.06 17.00
N GLU A 202 26.26 -6.30 16.06
CA GLU A 202 26.83 -5.25 15.21
C GLU A 202 26.08 -5.19 13.88
N VAL A 203 25.38 -4.09 13.65
CA VAL A 203 24.60 -3.85 12.43
C VAL A 203 24.76 -2.39 11.99
N SER A 204 24.76 -2.12 10.69
CA SER A 204 24.82 -0.76 10.18
C SER A 204 23.44 -0.08 10.23
N GLN A 205 23.37 1.24 9.99
CA GLN A 205 22.06 1.91 9.87
C GLN A 205 21.26 1.39 8.67
N GLU A 206 21.95 1.11 7.57
CA GLU A 206 21.35 0.62 6.33
C GLU A 206 20.82 -0.80 6.50
N ASP A 207 21.61 -1.68 7.12
CA ASP A 207 21.22 -3.08 7.32
C ASP A 207 20.16 -3.24 8.41
N LEU A 208 20.06 -2.29 9.34
CA LEU A 208 19.04 -2.31 10.40
C LEU A 208 17.68 -1.80 9.92
N GLY A 209 17.67 -0.76 9.09
CA GLY A 209 16.44 -0.02 8.78
C GLY A 209 16.52 0.86 7.54
N GLY A 210 17.42 0.55 6.61
CA GLY A 210 17.51 1.22 5.31
C GLY A 210 16.23 1.02 4.48
N GLY A 211 16.04 1.88 3.48
CA GLY A 211 14.88 1.83 2.60
C GLY A 211 14.67 0.46 1.94
N LEU A 212 15.77 -0.22 1.58
CA LEU A 212 15.71 -1.55 0.97
C LEU A 212 15.23 -2.62 1.96
N VAL A 213 15.72 -2.60 3.20
CA VAL A 213 15.33 -3.54 4.27
C VAL A 213 13.84 -3.43 4.54
N HIS A 214 13.32 -2.21 4.67
CA HIS A 214 11.89 -2.00 4.90
C HIS A 214 11.00 -2.34 3.72
N SER A 215 11.53 -2.28 2.49
CA SER A 215 10.81 -2.60 1.26
C SER A 215 10.86 -4.10 0.92
N LYS A 216 11.81 -4.87 1.47
CA LYS A 216 11.99 -6.31 1.18
C LYS A 216 11.69 -7.23 2.35
N GLU A 217 12.10 -6.86 3.55
CA GLU A 217 12.04 -7.75 4.70
C GLU A 217 10.82 -7.45 5.58
N SER A 218 10.75 -6.22 6.10
CA SER A 218 9.74 -5.87 7.12
C SER A 218 8.37 -5.50 6.53
N GLY A 219 8.30 -5.03 5.28
CA GLY A 219 7.05 -4.57 4.66
C GLY A 219 6.51 -3.26 5.23
N VAL A 220 7.39 -2.41 5.77
CA VAL A 220 6.99 -1.09 6.31
C VAL A 220 6.97 -0.05 5.18
N SER A 221 7.89 -0.18 4.22
CA SER A 221 7.98 0.70 3.06
C SER A 221 7.18 0.11 1.91
N HIS A 222 6.23 0.90 1.39
CA HIS A 222 5.36 0.53 0.29
C HIS A 222 6.03 0.78 -1.06
N PHE A 223 6.93 1.76 -1.12
CA PHE A 223 7.63 2.20 -2.33
C PHE A 223 9.07 2.56 -2.00
N LEU A 224 10.00 2.06 -2.82
CA LEU A 224 11.41 2.42 -2.77
C LEU A 224 11.76 3.31 -3.97
N ALA A 225 12.36 4.45 -3.71
CA ALA A 225 12.87 5.37 -4.72
C ALA A 225 14.38 5.52 -4.60
N LYS A 226 15.04 5.84 -5.71
CA LYS A 226 16.50 6.08 -5.74
C LYS A 226 16.89 7.36 -5.00
N ASP A 227 16.11 8.43 -5.19
CA ASP A 227 16.39 9.75 -4.65
C ASP A 227 15.10 10.56 -4.39
N ASP A 228 15.27 11.72 -3.75
CA ASP A 228 14.16 12.62 -3.40
C ASP A 228 13.29 13.00 -4.60
N ARG A 229 13.88 13.27 -5.77
CA ARG A 229 13.10 13.74 -6.94
C ARG A 229 12.21 12.63 -7.47
N GLN A 230 12.78 11.44 -7.65
CA GLN A 230 12.00 10.27 -8.07
C GLN A 230 10.90 9.97 -7.05
N CYS A 231 11.24 9.99 -5.76
CA CYS A 231 10.29 9.72 -4.68
C CYS A 231 9.09 10.66 -4.71
N LEU A 232 9.34 11.97 -4.84
CA LEU A 232 8.27 12.98 -4.90
C LEU A 232 7.41 12.86 -6.17
N MET A 233 7.98 12.44 -7.30
CA MET A 233 7.18 12.14 -8.51
C MET A 233 6.28 10.93 -8.31
N MET A 234 6.78 9.85 -7.68
CA MET A 234 5.96 8.69 -7.37
C MET A 234 4.81 9.03 -6.41
N VAL A 235 5.01 9.97 -5.48
CA VAL A 235 3.93 10.49 -4.62
C VAL A 235 2.87 11.22 -5.43
N ARG A 236 3.26 12.04 -6.42
CA ARG A 236 2.31 12.69 -7.35
C ARG A 236 1.53 11.66 -8.17
N ASP A 237 2.21 10.60 -8.63
CA ASP A 237 1.59 9.52 -9.40
C ASP A 237 0.56 8.76 -8.55
N LEU A 238 0.91 8.39 -7.31
CA LEU A 238 -0.02 7.77 -6.37
C LEU A 238 -1.25 8.64 -6.12
N LEU A 239 -1.06 9.93 -5.85
CA LEU A 239 -2.18 10.85 -5.63
C LEU A 239 -3.12 10.93 -6.83
N SER A 240 -2.65 10.68 -8.06
CA SER A 240 -3.54 10.65 -9.23
C SER A 240 -4.62 9.56 -9.14
N TYR A 241 -4.37 8.49 -8.37
CA TYR A 241 -5.31 7.38 -8.18
C TYR A 241 -6.25 7.60 -6.98
N LEU A 242 -5.83 8.32 -5.96
CA LEU A 242 -6.60 8.48 -4.71
C LEU A 242 -7.56 9.68 -4.77
N PRO A 243 -8.77 9.59 -4.19
CA PRO A 243 -9.65 10.75 -3.98
C PRO A 243 -9.02 11.74 -2.99
N SER A 244 -9.65 12.90 -2.78
CA SER A 244 -9.13 13.87 -1.81
C SER A 244 -9.47 13.49 -0.36
N ASN A 245 -10.57 12.76 -0.18
CA ASN A 245 -11.12 12.26 1.07
C ASN A 245 -12.11 11.11 0.77
N ASN A 246 -12.65 10.48 1.82
CA ASN A 246 -13.55 9.32 1.71
C ASN A 246 -14.99 9.63 1.24
N GLN A 247 -15.37 10.90 1.06
CA GLN A 247 -16.68 11.28 0.52
C GLN A 247 -16.65 11.51 -0.99
N ASP A 248 -15.46 11.62 -1.56
CA ASP A 248 -15.25 11.78 -3.00
C ASP A 248 -14.98 10.40 -3.65
N ASP A 249 -15.39 10.26 -4.91
CA ASP A 249 -14.94 9.15 -5.75
C ASP A 249 -13.50 9.39 -6.23
N PRO A 250 -12.74 8.33 -6.53
CA PRO A 250 -11.40 8.45 -7.11
C PRO A 250 -11.40 9.25 -8.43
N PRO A 251 -10.31 9.95 -8.78
CA PRO A 251 -10.26 10.74 -10.00
C PRO A 251 -10.45 9.91 -11.28
N TYR A 252 -11.52 10.20 -12.02
CA TYR A 252 -11.74 9.65 -13.36
C TYR A 252 -10.82 10.34 -14.38
N VAL A 253 -10.20 9.55 -15.26
CA VAL A 253 -9.40 10.06 -16.38
C VAL A 253 -9.97 9.49 -17.67
N PRO A 254 -10.48 10.32 -18.61
CA PRO A 254 -10.99 9.82 -19.89
C PRO A 254 -9.97 8.89 -20.57
N PRO A 255 -10.33 7.64 -20.86
CA PRO A 255 -9.39 6.67 -21.42
C PRO A 255 -9.12 6.99 -22.88
N ALA A 256 -7.87 6.80 -23.31
CA ALA A 256 -7.51 6.77 -24.73
C ALA A 256 -7.59 5.36 -25.33
N ASP A 257 -7.57 4.34 -24.46
CA ASP A 257 -7.67 2.92 -24.82
C ASP A 257 -9.13 2.52 -25.07
N ASP A 258 -9.36 1.73 -26.12
CA ASP A 258 -10.70 1.30 -26.53
C ASP A 258 -11.31 0.37 -25.46
N PRO A 259 -12.50 0.69 -24.90
CA PRO A 259 -13.17 -0.18 -23.94
C PRO A 259 -13.56 -1.56 -24.52
N GLU A 260 -13.71 -1.68 -25.85
CA GLU A 260 -14.04 -2.93 -26.54
C GLU A 260 -12.80 -3.70 -27.04
N ARG A 261 -11.58 -3.21 -26.73
CA ARG A 261 -10.34 -3.91 -27.06
C ARG A 261 -10.35 -5.34 -26.51
N ARG A 262 -10.12 -6.29 -27.41
CA ARG A 262 -9.81 -7.67 -27.05
C ARG A 262 -8.32 -7.84 -26.82
N CYS A 263 -7.95 -8.77 -25.95
CA CYS A 263 -6.59 -9.04 -25.52
C CYS A 263 -6.18 -10.48 -25.89
N PRO A 264 -6.02 -10.82 -27.19
CA PRO A 264 -5.76 -12.18 -27.64
C PRO A 264 -4.52 -12.83 -27.00
N GLU A 265 -3.53 -12.03 -26.60
CA GLU A 265 -2.34 -12.47 -25.87
C GLU A 265 -2.66 -13.23 -24.58
N LEU A 266 -3.80 -12.93 -23.92
CA LEU A 266 -4.22 -13.57 -22.66
C LEU A 266 -4.40 -15.09 -22.78
N GLU A 267 -4.67 -15.60 -23.99
CA GLU A 267 -4.82 -17.04 -24.25
C GLU A 267 -3.49 -17.81 -24.21
N THR A 268 -2.38 -17.10 -24.27
CA THR A 268 -1.03 -17.69 -24.29
C THR A 268 -0.20 -17.32 -23.06
N LEU A 269 -0.53 -16.21 -22.39
CA LEU A 269 0.18 -15.73 -21.21
C LEU A 269 0.04 -16.66 -20.01
N VAL A 270 -1.13 -17.29 -19.83
CA VAL A 270 -1.37 -18.26 -18.75
C VAL A 270 -1.22 -19.67 -19.34
N PRO A 271 -0.20 -20.44 -18.93
CA PRO A 271 0.00 -21.79 -19.42
C PRO A 271 -1.16 -22.71 -19.00
N THR A 272 -1.63 -23.53 -19.95
CA THR A 272 -2.60 -24.60 -19.67
C THR A 272 -2.02 -25.70 -18.78
N ASP A 273 -0.70 -25.92 -18.84
CA ASP A 273 0.01 -26.75 -17.88
C ASP A 273 0.04 -26.06 -16.51
N SER A 274 -0.70 -26.62 -15.56
CA SER A 274 -0.86 -26.10 -14.21
C SER A 274 0.46 -26.04 -13.41
N HIS A 275 1.50 -26.75 -13.82
CA HIS A 275 2.83 -26.71 -13.17
C HIS A 275 3.72 -25.57 -13.67
N LYS A 276 3.39 -24.96 -14.81
CA LYS A 276 4.19 -23.86 -15.35
C LYS A 276 3.79 -22.52 -14.73
N PRO A 277 4.74 -21.80 -14.11
CA PRO A 277 4.49 -20.46 -13.60
C PRO A 277 4.47 -19.43 -14.73
N TYR A 278 3.91 -18.27 -14.45
CA TYR A 278 3.90 -17.09 -15.32
C TYR A 278 3.80 -15.83 -14.46
N ASP A 279 4.11 -14.69 -15.07
CA ASP A 279 4.01 -13.40 -14.38
C ASP A 279 2.60 -12.81 -14.53
N VAL A 280 1.86 -12.71 -13.41
CA VAL A 280 0.52 -12.13 -13.41
C VAL A 280 0.50 -10.66 -13.84
N ARG A 281 1.62 -9.94 -13.73
CA ARG A 281 1.73 -8.54 -14.15
C ARG A 281 1.54 -8.37 -15.65
N HIS A 282 1.87 -9.38 -16.47
CA HIS A 282 1.56 -9.35 -17.90
C HIS A 282 0.06 -9.47 -18.17
N VAL A 283 -0.67 -10.25 -17.37
CA VAL A 283 -2.13 -10.32 -17.44
C VAL A 283 -2.74 -8.98 -17.03
N ILE A 284 -2.27 -8.38 -15.93
CA ILE A 284 -2.69 -7.04 -15.48
C ILE A 284 -2.48 -6.01 -16.59
N GLY A 285 -1.26 -5.92 -17.14
CA GLY A 285 -0.91 -4.98 -18.20
C GLY A 285 -1.71 -5.16 -19.50
N SER A 286 -2.17 -6.38 -19.80
CA SER A 286 -3.03 -6.62 -20.96
C SER A 286 -4.45 -6.09 -20.75
N ILE A 287 -4.95 -6.13 -19.50
CA ILE A 287 -6.33 -5.79 -19.14
C ILE A 287 -6.52 -4.30 -18.87
N VAL A 288 -5.58 -3.65 -18.18
CA VAL A 288 -5.75 -2.26 -17.69
C VAL A 288 -5.42 -1.23 -18.77
N ASP A 289 -5.87 0.00 -18.59
CA ASP A 289 -5.67 1.10 -19.53
C ASP A 289 -4.18 1.38 -19.75
N ASP A 290 -3.76 1.44 -21.02
CA ASP A 290 -2.39 1.67 -21.46
C ASP A 290 -1.34 0.69 -20.87
N GLY A 291 -1.79 -0.43 -20.29
CA GLY A 291 -0.95 -1.35 -19.53
C GLY A 291 -0.28 -0.73 -18.30
N ARG A 292 -0.79 0.39 -17.78
CA ARG A 292 -0.21 1.10 -16.64
C ARG A 292 -0.69 0.53 -15.32
N PHE A 293 0.27 0.11 -14.51
CA PHE A 293 0.04 -0.44 -13.18
C PHE A 293 1.02 0.15 -12.17
N LEU A 294 0.52 0.80 -11.13
CA LEU A 294 1.31 1.30 -10.01
C LEU A 294 1.32 0.22 -8.90
N GLU A 295 2.32 -0.65 -8.96
CA GLU A 295 2.47 -1.75 -8.01
C GLU A 295 2.89 -1.23 -6.61
N VAL A 296 2.16 -1.67 -5.58
CA VAL A 296 2.40 -1.36 -4.17
C VAL A 296 3.11 -2.54 -3.53
N HIS A 297 4.13 -2.29 -2.69
CA HIS A 297 4.93 -3.34 -2.07
C HIS A 297 5.55 -4.29 -3.12
N ALA A 298 6.04 -3.76 -4.25
CA ALA A 298 6.58 -4.56 -5.35
C ALA A 298 7.76 -5.47 -4.94
N LEU A 299 8.44 -5.15 -3.84
CA LEU A 299 9.60 -5.89 -3.33
C LEU A 299 9.29 -6.74 -2.08
N TRP A 300 8.04 -6.73 -1.58
CA TRP A 300 7.64 -7.45 -0.36
C TRP A 300 6.45 -8.37 -0.63
N ALA A 301 6.53 -9.61 -0.13
CA ALA A 301 5.51 -10.65 -0.34
C ALA A 301 5.16 -10.80 -1.83
N GLU A 302 6.17 -11.02 -2.67
CA GLU A 302 6.05 -11.02 -4.14
C GLU A 302 5.12 -12.12 -4.68
N ASN A 303 4.76 -13.11 -3.86
CA ASN A 303 3.71 -14.12 -4.13
C ASN A 303 2.28 -13.53 -4.22
N MET A 304 2.09 -12.27 -3.81
CA MET A 304 0.84 -11.51 -3.94
C MET A 304 1.12 -10.11 -4.51
N VAL A 305 0.61 -9.84 -5.70
CA VAL A 305 0.72 -8.54 -6.38
C VAL A 305 -0.49 -7.69 -6.02
N VAL A 306 -0.24 -6.45 -5.57
CA VAL A 306 -1.30 -5.47 -5.31
C VAL A 306 -0.90 -4.11 -5.87
N GLY A 307 -1.86 -3.29 -6.26
CA GLY A 307 -1.55 -1.96 -6.79
C GLY A 307 -2.71 -1.30 -7.50
N PHE A 308 -2.49 -0.08 -7.98
CA PHE A 308 -3.50 0.73 -8.63
C PHE A 308 -3.37 0.69 -10.15
N ALA A 309 -4.51 0.70 -10.84
CA ALA A 309 -4.59 0.86 -12.28
C ALA A 309 -5.82 1.70 -12.63
N ARG A 310 -6.05 1.89 -13.94
CA ARG A 310 -7.35 2.35 -14.44
C ARG A 310 -7.96 1.32 -15.37
N LEU A 311 -9.28 1.23 -15.32
CA LEU A 311 -10.08 0.40 -16.22
C LEU A 311 -11.22 1.26 -16.79
N ASN A 312 -11.14 1.57 -18.09
CA ASN A 312 -12.01 2.54 -18.76
C ASN A 312 -12.02 3.91 -18.06
N GLY A 313 -10.87 4.35 -17.58
CA GLY A 313 -10.67 5.64 -16.92
C GLY A 313 -10.95 5.68 -15.42
N TRP A 314 -11.60 4.64 -14.87
CA TRP A 314 -11.88 4.52 -13.44
C TRP A 314 -10.69 3.93 -12.69
N THR A 315 -10.28 4.54 -11.58
CA THR A 315 -9.27 3.93 -10.70
C THR A 315 -9.79 2.60 -10.15
N VAL A 316 -8.95 1.57 -10.20
CA VAL A 316 -9.20 0.25 -9.61
C VAL A 316 -7.99 -0.21 -8.80
N GLY A 317 -8.25 -0.92 -7.71
CA GLY A 317 -7.26 -1.68 -6.96
C GLY A 317 -7.21 -3.11 -7.48
N ILE A 318 -6.03 -3.61 -7.80
CA ILE A 318 -5.82 -5.00 -8.23
C ILE A 318 -5.25 -5.79 -7.07
N VAL A 319 -5.77 -7.01 -6.86
CA VAL A 319 -5.20 -8.01 -5.94
C VAL A 319 -5.03 -9.31 -6.70
N ALA A 320 -3.79 -9.78 -6.87
CA ALA A 320 -3.49 -10.90 -7.75
C ALA A 320 -2.46 -11.87 -7.15
N ASN A 321 -2.69 -13.17 -7.29
CA ASN A 321 -1.67 -14.17 -6.96
C ASN A 321 -0.52 -14.13 -7.99
N GLN A 322 0.72 -14.40 -7.57
CA GLN A 322 1.88 -14.45 -8.46
C GLN A 322 2.45 -15.87 -8.57
N PRO A 323 2.07 -16.65 -9.59
CA PRO A 323 2.51 -18.04 -9.74
C PRO A 323 4.03 -18.22 -9.85
N MET A 324 4.78 -17.20 -10.30
CA MET A 324 6.25 -17.26 -10.33
C MET A 324 6.92 -17.24 -8.96
N VAL A 325 6.22 -16.84 -7.90
CA VAL A 325 6.78 -16.74 -6.55
C VAL A 325 5.96 -17.60 -5.61
N LEU A 326 6.60 -18.61 -4.99
CA LEU A 326 5.96 -19.56 -4.08
C LEU A 326 4.68 -20.21 -4.68
N ALA A 327 4.67 -20.43 -6.00
CA ALA A 327 3.53 -20.96 -6.75
C ALA A 327 2.22 -20.16 -6.59
N GLY A 328 2.29 -18.87 -6.22
CA GLY A 328 1.12 -18.02 -5.96
C GLY A 328 0.39 -18.33 -4.65
N THR A 329 0.97 -19.14 -3.76
CA THR A 329 0.39 -19.46 -2.45
C THR A 329 0.21 -18.23 -1.57
N ILE A 330 -0.80 -18.26 -0.70
CA ILE A 330 -1.01 -17.23 0.31
C ILE A 330 -0.21 -17.60 1.56
N ASP A 331 0.64 -16.70 2.03
CA ASP A 331 1.41 -16.83 3.27
C ASP A 331 1.08 -15.68 4.25
N ILE A 332 1.74 -15.64 5.40
CA ILE A 332 1.56 -14.57 6.40
C ILE A 332 1.81 -13.18 5.78
N LYS A 333 2.92 -12.99 5.06
CA LYS A 333 3.27 -11.67 4.51
C LYS A 333 2.29 -11.24 3.42
N ALA A 334 1.92 -12.14 2.50
CA ALA A 334 0.91 -11.87 1.49
C ALA A 334 -0.46 -11.53 2.10
N SER A 335 -0.84 -12.22 3.18
CA SER A 335 -2.10 -11.94 3.88
C SER A 335 -2.14 -10.52 4.45
N LEU A 336 -1.04 -10.07 5.06
CA LEU A 336 -0.89 -8.71 5.57
C LEU A 336 -0.93 -7.68 4.44
N LYS A 337 -0.16 -7.90 3.37
CA LYS A 337 -0.11 -7.04 2.18
C LYS A 337 -1.48 -6.85 1.55
N ALA A 338 -2.18 -7.94 1.25
CA ALA A 338 -3.50 -7.88 0.61
C ALA A 338 -4.55 -7.23 1.51
N THR A 339 -4.58 -7.59 2.81
CA THR A 339 -5.54 -7.01 3.77
C THR A 339 -5.41 -5.50 3.84
N HIS A 340 -4.19 -4.98 4.02
CA HIS A 340 -3.95 -3.55 4.11
C HIS A 340 -4.41 -2.82 2.85
N PHE A 341 -4.05 -3.34 1.69
CA PHE A 341 -4.42 -2.75 0.40
C PHE A 341 -5.93 -2.76 0.14
N ILE A 342 -6.63 -3.87 0.44
CA ILE A 342 -8.09 -3.97 0.27
C ILE A 342 -8.80 -2.94 1.15
N ARG A 343 -8.38 -2.77 2.41
CA ARG A 343 -9.01 -1.80 3.32
C ARG A 343 -8.74 -0.35 2.91
N ILE A 344 -7.55 -0.04 2.36
CA ILE A 344 -7.30 1.26 1.74
C ILE A 344 -8.24 1.50 0.56
N CYS A 345 -8.39 0.51 -0.32
CA CYS A 345 -9.27 0.65 -1.48
C CYS A 345 -10.71 0.91 -1.04
N ASP A 346 -11.21 0.15 -0.06
CA ASP A 346 -12.55 0.34 0.48
C ASP A 346 -12.75 1.72 1.13
N ALA A 347 -11.80 2.14 1.98
CA ALA A 347 -11.89 3.41 2.69
C ALA A 347 -11.93 4.63 1.75
N TYR A 348 -11.39 4.49 0.54
CA TYR A 348 -11.28 5.56 -0.44
C TYR A 348 -12.10 5.30 -1.72
N ASN A 349 -13.17 4.51 -1.62
CA ASN A 349 -14.13 4.27 -2.70
C ASN A 349 -13.51 3.71 -3.99
N ILE A 350 -12.42 2.94 -3.88
CA ILE A 350 -11.73 2.33 -5.01
C ILE A 350 -12.24 0.88 -5.21
N PRO A 351 -12.88 0.57 -6.36
CA PRO A 351 -13.24 -0.79 -6.75
C PRO A 351 -12.05 -1.76 -6.68
N VAL A 352 -12.30 -2.99 -6.23
CA VAL A 352 -11.28 -4.04 -6.16
C VAL A 352 -11.53 -5.10 -7.23
N ILE A 353 -10.51 -5.38 -8.03
CA ILE A 353 -10.50 -6.46 -9.01
C ILE A 353 -9.49 -7.52 -8.57
N THR A 354 -9.97 -8.74 -8.32
CA THR A 354 -9.17 -9.86 -7.86
C THR A 354 -8.84 -10.80 -9.03
N LEU A 355 -7.55 -11.04 -9.30
CA LEU A 355 -7.10 -12.01 -10.31
C LEU A 355 -6.54 -13.26 -9.62
N GLN A 356 -7.20 -14.39 -9.79
CA GLN A 356 -6.91 -15.57 -8.98
C GLN A 356 -6.19 -16.68 -9.77
N ASP A 357 -5.02 -17.10 -9.27
CA ASP A 357 -4.35 -18.38 -9.58
C ASP A 357 -3.61 -18.85 -8.33
N VAL A 358 -4.31 -19.58 -7.46
CA VAL A 358 -3.83 -19.95 -6.12
C VAL A 358 -4.08 -21.43 -5.81
N PRO A 359 -3.04 -22.20 -5.49
CA PRO A 359 -3.18 -23.61 -5.13
C PRO A 359 -3.51 -23.82 -3.63
N GLY A 360 -3.47 -22.77 -2.82
CA GLY A 360 -3.74 -22.84 -1.38
C GLY A 360 -2.90 -21.86 -0.57
N PHE A 361 -2.82 -22.13 0.73
CA PHE A 361 -1.89 -21.47 1.64
C PHE A 361 -0.53 -22.17 1.62
N LEU A 362 0.54 -21.42 1.90
CA LEU A 362 1.89 -21.98 2.01
C LEU A 362 1.95 -22.92 3.23
N PRO A 363 2.27 -24.22 3.06
CA PRO A 363 2.39 -25.13 4.19
C PRO A 363 3.72 -24.94 4.94
N GLY A 364 3.72 -25.21 6.25
CA GLY A 364 4.95 -25.31 7.04
C GLY A 364 4.78 -24.85 8.49
N THR A 365 5.59 -25.41 9.40
CA THR A 365 5.56 -25.08 10.83
C THR A 365 5.80 -23.61 11.10
N ASN A 366 6.64 -22.94 10.30
CA ASN A 366 6.87 -21.49 10.42
C ASN A 366 5.59 -20.68 10.14
N GLN A 367 4.74 -21.13 9.22
CA GLN A 367 3.45 -20.48 8.93
C GLN A 367 2.46 -20.74 10.06
N GLU A 368 2.36 -21.98 10.54
CA GLU A 368 1.48 -22.34 11.65
C GLU A 368 1.85 -21.59 12.94
N TYR A 369 3.12 -21.62 13.34
CA TYR A 369 3.61 -20.94 14.55
C TYR A 369 3.60 -19.42 14.42
N GLY A 370 3.79 -18.89 13.20
CA GLY A 370 3.59 -17.47 12.89
C GLY A 370 2.12 -17.03 12.93
N GLY A 371 1.19 -17.99 13.03
CA GLY A 371 -0.25 -17.74 13.13
C GLY A 371 -0.90 -17.47 11.78
N ILE A 372 -0.62 -18.29 10.75
CA ILE A 372 -1.26 -18.16 9.44
C ILE A 372 -2.79 -18.15 9.52
N ILE A 373 -3.39 -18.88 10.48
CA ILE A 373 -4.85 -18.89 10.70
C ILE A 373 -5.40 -17.47 10.92
N ARG A 374 -4.83 -16.71 11.87
CA ARG A 374 -5.28 -15.34 12.14
C ARG A 374 -4.91 -14.37 11.02
N ASN A 375 -3.78 -14.59 10.33
CA ASN A 375 -3.33 -13.72 9.24
C ASN A 375 -4.17 -13.91 7.97
N GLY A 376 -4.45 -15.16 7.57
CA GLY A 376 -5.37 -15.47 6.47
C GLY A 376 -6.80 -15.00 6.76
N ALA A 377 -7.25 -15.07 8.01
CA ALA A 377 -8.55 -14.54 8.41
C ALA A 377 -8.68 -13.01 8.22
N ARG A 378 -7.57 -12.26 8.18
CA ARG A 378 -7.60 -10.82 7.88
C ARG A 378 -8.08 -10.54 6.46
N MET A 379 -7.72 -11.39 5.48
CA MET A 379 -8.21 -11.24 4.10
C MET A 379 -9.71 -11.48 4.02
N ILE A 380 -10.21 -12.51 4.72
CA ILE A 380 -11.65 -12.77 4.85
C ILE A 380 -12.35 -11.52 5.41
N TYR A 381 -11.78 -10.96 6.49
CA TYR A 381 -12.31 -9.77 7.13
C TYR A 381 -12.35 -8.58 6.18
N ALA A 382 -11.23 -8.29 5.50
CA ALA A 382 -11.11 -7.16 4.59
C ALA A 382 -12.10 -7.25 3.41
N TYR A 383 -12.21 -8.41 2.75
CA TYR A 383 -13.18 -8.58 1.66
C TYR A 383 -14.64 -8.53 2.15
N SER A 384 -14.94 -9.10 3.32
CA SER A 384 -16.31 -9.11 3.88
C SER A 384 -16.74 -7.74 4.41
N GLU A 385 -15.79 -6.94 4.88
CA GLU A 385 -16.01 -5.56 5.32
C GLU A 385 -16.09 -4.61 4.13
N ALA A 386 -15.37 -4.88 3.04
CA ALA A 386 -15.38 -3.99 1.89
C ALA A 386 -16.78 -3.85 1.25
N THR A 387 -17.22 -2.61 1.07
CA THR A 387 -18.50 -2.22 0.45
C THR A 387 -18.36 -1.66 -0.95
N VAL A 388 -17.13 -1.32 -1.36
CA VAL A 388 -16.80 -1.00 -2.75
C VAL A 388 -17.17 -2.14 -3.72
N PRO A 389 -17.29 -1.84 -5.03
CA PRO A 389 -17.42 -2.89 -6.03
C PRO A 389 -16.25 -3.88 -5.96
N LYS A 390 -16.57 -5.17 -5.97
CA LYS A 390 -15.62 -6.28 -5.93
C LYS A 390 -15.87 -7.20 -7.11
N LEU A 391 -14.92 -7.21 -8.04
CA LEU A 391 -14.93 -8.11 -9.20
C LEU A 391 -13.84 -9.16 -9.04
N MET A 392 -14.06 -10.33 -9.62
CA MET A 392 -13.08 -11.41 -9.56
C MET A 392 -13.00 -12.13 -10.90
N LEU A 393 -11.77 -12.46 -11.31
CA LEU A 393 -11.48 -13.26 -12.48
C LEU A 393 -10.55 -14.41 -12.09
N ILE A 394 -11.05 -15.64 -12.20
CA ILE A 394 -10.29 -16.86 -11.96
C ILE A 394 -9.53 -17.23 -13.23
N LEU A 395 -8.21 -17.09 -13.19
CA LEU A 395 -7.32 -17.32 -14.35
C LEU A 395 -7.01 -18.80 -14.54
N ARG A 396 -6.76 -19.51 -13.42
CA ARG A 396 -6.38 -20.92 -13.41
C ARG A 396 -6.74 -21.60 -12.09
N LYS A 397 -5.83 -21.78 -11.13
CA LYS A 397 -6.13 -22.55 -9.90
C LYS A 397 -6.94 -21.73 -8.91
N SER A 398 -7.90 -22.40 -8.28
CA SER A 398 -8.70 -21.84 -7.20
C SER A 398 -9.06 -22.94 -6.21
N TYR A 399 -8.15 -23.24 -5.28
CA TYR A 399 -8.29 -24.40 -4.41
C TYR A 399 -8.62 -24.06 -2.95
N GLY A 400 -9.57 -24.81 -2.40
CA GLY A 400 -9.86 -24.92 -0.97
C GLY A 400 -10.09 -23.58 -0.29
N GLY A 401 -9.44 -23.40 0.87
CA GLY A 401 -9.55 -22.16 1.63
C GLY A 401 -9.09 -20.92 0.86
N ALA A 402 -8.16 -21.08 -0.09
CA ALA A 402 -7.68 -19.95 -0.88
C ALA A 402 -8.73 -19.42 -1.88
N TYR A 403 -9.61 -20.29 -2.39
CA TYR A 403 -10.82 -19.85 -3.09
C TYR A 403 -11.69 -18.99 -2.18
N CYS A 404 -12.01 -19.51 -0.99
CA CYS A 404 -12.91 -18.83 -0.05
C CYS A 404 -12.42 -17.44 0.35
N VAL A 405 -11.12 -17.30 0.64
CA VAL A 405 -10.52 -16.07 1.21
C VAL A 405 -10.28 -14.97 0.16
N MET A 406 -10.25 -15.31 -1.13
CA MET A 406 -9.94 -14.40 -2.23
C MET A 406 -11.22 -13.95 -2.95
N SER A 407 -11.97 -13.02 -2.35
CA SER A 407 -13.08 -12.33 -3.03
C SER A 407 -14.18 -13.27 -3.59
N SER A 408 -14.46 -14.40 -2.93
CA SER A 408 -15.52 -15.32 -3.37
C SER A 408 -16.93 -14.73 -3.19
N LYS A 409 -17.94 -15.28 -3.87
CA LYS A 409 -19.35 -14.86 -3.69
C LYS A 409 -19.82 -14.92 -2.23
N GLY A 410 -19.31 -15.87 -1.46
CA GLY A 410 -19.59 -15.98 -0.02
C GLY A 410 -19.09 -14.79 0.81
N LEU A 411 -18.12 -14.04 0.29
CA LEU A 411 -17.60 -12.79 0.86
C LEU A 411 -18.19 -11.54 0.19
N ARG A 412 -19.37 -11.67 -0.45
CA ARG A 412 -20.14 -10.57 -1.05
C ARG A 412 -19.43 -9.87 -2.20
N SER A 413 -18.65 -10.61 -2.98
CA SER A 413 -18.16 -10.13 -4.27
C SER A 413 -19.29 -10.07 -5.29
N ASP A 414 -19.26 -9.04 -6.12
CA ASP A 414 -20.41 -8.62 -6.92
C ASP A 414 -20.55 -9.44 -8.19
N LEU A 415 -19.46 -9.61 -8.95
CA LEU A 415 -19.43 -10.42 -10.17
C LEU A 415 -18.13 -11.22 -10.28
N LEU A 416 -18.26 -12.51 -10.53
CA LEU A 416 -17.19 -13.50 -10.60
C LEU A 416 -17.16 -14.15 -11.98
N TYR A 417 -16.00 -14.11 -12.62
CA TYR A 417 -15.76 -14.74 -13.92
C TYR A 417 -14.67 -15.78 -13.80
N ALA A 418 -14.69 -16.77 -14.69
CA ALA A 418 -13.61 -17.74 -14.81
C ALA A 418 -13.19 -17.91 -16.26
N TRP A 419 -11.90 -18.20 -16.48
CA TRP A 419 -11.42 -18.67 -17.77
C TRP A 419 -11.77 -20.16 -17.97
N PRO A 420 -11.76 -20.68 -19.21
CA PRO A 420 -12.20 -22.05 -19.50
C PRO A 420 -11.29 -23.11 -18.86
N ASN A 421 -10.02 -22.77 -18.59
CA ASN A 421 -9.03 -23.61 -17.92
C ASN A 421 -8.96 -23.39 -16.41
N ALA A 422 -9.92 -22.67 -15.82
CA ALA A 422 -9.95 -22.46 -14.38
C ALA A 422 -10.32 -23.76 -13.63
N GLU A 423 -9.57 -24.06 -12.58
CA GLU A 423 -9.71 -25.26 -11.77
C GLU A 423 -10.20 -24.86 -10.37
N ILE A 424 -11.52 -24.93 -10.16
CA ILE A 424 -12.16 -24.57 -8.90
C ILE A 424 -12.42 -25.86 -8.12
N ALA A 425 -11.71 -26.06 -7.01
CA ALA A 425 -11.74 -27.34 -6.30
C ALA A 425 -11.62 -27.18 -4.79
N VAL A 426 -12.09 -28.18 -4.02
CA VAL A 426 -11.86 -28.22 -2.55
C VAL A 426 -10.39 -28.46 -2.21
N MET A 427 -9.70 -29.25 -3.02
CA MET A 427 -8.26 -29.50 -2.98
C MET A 427 -7.80 -30.05 -4.33
N GLY A 428 -6.49 -30.16 -4.56
CA GLY A 428 -5.97 -30.78 -5.77
C GLY A 428 -6.46 -32.23 -5.94
N ALA A 429 -6.74 -32.63 -7.20
CA ALA A 429 -7.34 -33.92 -7.53
C ALA A 429 -6.55 -35.12 -6.99
N GLU A 430 -5.21 -35.08 -7.11
CA GLU A 430 -4.35 -36.13 -6.53
C GLU A 430 -4.55 -36.30 -5.03
N GLY A 431 -4.65 -35.18 -4.30
CA GLY A 431 -4.91 -35.16 -2.86
C GLY A 431 -6.27 -35.77 -2.53
N ALA A 432 -7.31 -35.37 -3.27
CA ALA A 432 -8.66 -35.89 -3.09
C ALA A 432 -8.74 -37.40 -3.36
N VAL A 433 -8.14 -37.88 -4.45
CA VAL A 433 -8.13 -39.30 -4.82
C VAL A 433 -7.38 -40.15 -3.79
N ASN A 434 -6.26 -39.65 -3.27
CA ASN A 434 -5.48 -40.34 -2.23
C ASN A 434 -6.25 -40.52 -0.92
N ILE A 435 -7.26 -39.69 -0.65
CA ILE A 435 -8.11 -39.79 0.54
C ILE A 435 -9.36 -40.63 0.25
N LEU A 436 -10.10 -40.29 -0.81
CA LEU A 436 -11.41 -40.90 -1.12
C LEU A 436 -11.30 -42.33 -1.64
N PHE A 437 -10.32 -42.59 -2.51
CA PHE A 437 -10.17 -43.85 -3.23
C PHE A 437 -8.93 -44.62 -2.77
N GLN A 438 -8.41 -44.33 -1.58
CA GLN A 438 -7.18 -44.96 -1.08
C GLN A 438 -7.25 -46.49 -1.08
N GLY A 439 -8.39 -47.04 -0.65
CA GLY A 439 -8.62 -48.49 -0.61
C GLY A 439 -8.69 -49.10 -2.02
N GLU A 440 -9.38 -48.42 -2.92
CA GLU A 440 -9.56 -48.86 -4.31
C GLU A 440 -8.24 -48.85 -5.09
N VAL A 441 -7.46 -47.77 -4.96
CA VAL A 441 -6.13 -47.66 -5.58
C VAL A 441 -5.19 -48.75 -5.05
N LYS A 442 -5.23 -49.05 -3.74
CA LYS A 442 -4.39 -50.11 -3.14
C LYS A 442 -4.82 -51.51 -3.57
N ALA A 443 -6.10 -51.74 -3.81
CA ALA A 443 -6.64 -53.03 -4.22
C ALA A 443 -6.52 -53.30 -5.73
N ALA A 444 -6.19 -52.28 -6.53
CA ALA A 444 -6.05 -52.39 -7.97
C ALA A 444 -4.81 -53.22 -8.37
N ALA A 445 -4.92 -53.96 -9.47
CA ALA A 445 -3.79 -54.71 -10.03
C ALA A 445 -2.64 -53.79 -10.49
N ASP A 446 -2.99 -52.59 -10.96
CA ASP A 446 -2.05 -51.50 -11.24
C ASP A 446 -2.52 -50.23 -10.50
N PRO A 447 -1.99 -49.99 -9.28
CA PRO A 447 -2.32 -48.81 -8.49
C PRO A 447 -1.99 -47.49 -9.18
N ALA A 448 -0.94 -47.44 -9.99
CA ALA A 448 -0.51 -46.21 -10.66
C ALA A 448 -1.48 -45.85 -11.80
N ALA A 449 -1.85 -46.84 -12.64
CA ALA A 449 -2.85 -46.65 -13.68
C ALA A 449 -4.21 -46.30 -13.09
N ARG A 450 -4.67 -47.01 -12.04
CA ARG A 450 -5.97 -46.73 -11.41
C ARG A 450 -6.02 -45.35 -10.78
N ARG A 451 -4.93 -44.92 -10.12
CA ARG A 451 -4.84 -43.56 -9.58
C ARG A 451 -4.96 -42.52 -10.69
N LYS A 452 -4.22 -42.69 -11.78
CA LYS A 452 -4.25 -41.74 -12.91
C LYS A 452 -5.65 -41.62 -13.51
N GLU A 453 -6.35 -42.74 -13.66
CA GLU A 453 -7.74 -42.77 -14.13
C GLU A 453 -8.67 -42.01 -13.18
N LEU A 454 -8.61 -42.29 -11.88
CA LEU A 454 -9.45 -41.63 -10.87
C LEU A 454 -9.15 -40.14 -10.74
N VAL A 455 -7.89 -39.71 -10.91
CA VAL A 455 -7.52 -38.30 -10.94
C VAL A 455 -8.15 -37.61 -12.14
N ALA A 456 -8.04 -38.19 -13.33
CA ALA A 456 -8.66 -37.64 -14.53
C ALA A 456 -10.19 -37.55 -14.42
N ASP A 457 -10.85 -38.59 -13.88
CA ASP A 457 -12.31 -38.59 -13.63
C ASP A 457 -12.71 -37.53 -12.59
N TYR A 458 -11.92 -37.36 -11.52
CA TYR A 458 -12.15 -36.31 -10.52
C TYR A 458 -12.01 -34.91 -11.12
N GLU A 459 -10.97 -34.69 -11.95
CA GLU A 459 -10.74 -33.42 -12.62
C GLU A 459 -11.89 -33.07 -13.59
N GLU A 460 -12.29 -34.03 -14.42
CA GLU A 460 -13.38 -33.86 -15.37
C GLU A 460 -14.71 -33.55 -14.66
N ARG A 461 -14.99 -34.20 -13.53
CA ARG A 461 -16.26 -34.02 -12.82
C ARG A 461 -16.33 -32.80 -11.92
N PHE A 462 -15.20 -32.37 -11.35
CA PHE A 462 -15.21 -31.38 -10.27
C PHE A 462 -14.28 -30.20 -10.49
N ASN A 463 -13.13 -30.38 -11.14
CA ASN A 463 -12.09 -29.34 -11.24
C ASN A 463 -12.18 -28.56 -12.55
N ASN A 464 -13.38 -28.08 -12.87
CA ASN A 464 -13.64 -27.27 -14.05
C ASN A 464 -14.59 -26.11 -13.70
N PRO A 465 -14.61 -25.02 -14.48
CA PRO A 465 -15.37 -23.84 -14.10
C PRO A 465 -16.87 -24.03 -14.33
N TYR A 466 -17.27 -24.96 -15.20
CA TYR A 466 -18.66 -25.20 -15.57
C TYR A 466 -19.48 -25.77 -14.43
N VAL A 467 -18.87 -26.56 -13.53
CA VAL A 467 -19.54 -27.03 -12.32
C VAL A 467 -19.85 -25.85 -11.40
N ALA A 468 -18.89 -24.94 -11.18
CA ALA A 468 -19.11 -23.75 -10.36
C ALA A 468 -20.17 -22.84 -10.98
N ALA A 469 -20.15 -22.65 -12.31
CA ALA A 469 -21.15 -21.87 -13.05
C ALA A 469 -22.55 -22.48 -12.94
N ALA A 470 -22.68 -23.81 -13.13
CA ALA A 470 -23.96 -24.52 -12.98
C ALA A 470 -24.55 -24.44 -11.57
N ARG A 471 -23.73 -24.12 -10.56
CA ARG A 471 -24.15 -23.89 -9.17
C ARG A 471 -24.33 -22.41 -8.83
N GLY A 472 -24.09 -21.49 -9.77
CA GLY A 472 -24.15 -20.05 -9.55
C GLY A 472 -23.05 -19.50 -8.63
N LEU A 473 -21.98 -20.27 -8.40
CA LEU A 473 -20.83 -19.84 -7.58
C LEU A 473 -19.92 -18.85 -8.32
N ILE A 474 -19.96 -18.87 -9.65
CA ILE A 474 -19.45 -17.85 -10.55
C ILE A 474 -20.59 -17.41 -11.48
N ASP A 475 -20.46 -16.23 -12.09
CA ASP A 475 -21.49 -15.64 -12.94
C ASP A 475 -21.37 -16.07 -14.41
N ASP A 476 -20.15 -16.25 -14.93
CA ASP A 476 -19.93 -16.75 -16.28
C ASP A 476 -18.53 -17.36 -16.49
N VAL A 477 -18.40 -18.19 -17.53
CA VAL A 477 -17.12 -18.67 -18.07
C VAL A 477 -16.84 -17.92 -19.37
N ILE A 478 -15.76 -17.14 -19.41
CA ILE A 478 -15.48 -16.21 -20.51
C ILE A 478 -14.22 -16.60 -21.28
N GLU A 479 -14.13 -16.19 -22.55
CA GLU A 479 -12.87 -16.29 -23.29
C GLU A 479 -11.80 -15.38 -22.66
N PRO A 480 -10.54 -15.84 -22.48
CA PRO A 480 -9.49 -15.02 -21.90
C PRO A 480 -9.30 -13.67 -22.59
N ARG A 481 -9.36 -13.65 -23.93
CA ARG A 481 -9.25 -12.44 -24.76
C ARG A 481 -10.31 -11.36 -24.48
N ASP A 482 -11.40 -11.72 -23.82
CA ASP A 482 -12.53 -10.84 -23.55
C ASP A 482 -12.55 -10.28 -22.12
N SER A 483 -11.53 -10.63 -21.31
CA SER A 483 -11.45 -10.23 -19.90
C SER A 483 -11.62 -8.73 -19.67
N ARG A 484 -10.95 -7.88 -20.47
CA ARG A 484 -11.03 -6.42 -20.34
C ARG A 484 -12.46 -5.89 -20.49
N ARG A 485 -13.10 -6.16 -21.64
CA ARG A 485 -14.46 -5.66 -21.91
C ARG A 485 -15.50 -6.17 -20.90
N VAL A 486 -15.35 -7.42 -20.44
CA VAL A 486 -16.27 -8.02 -19.46
C VAL A 486 -16.11 -7.33 -18.12
N LEU A 487 -14.87 -7.13 -17.67
CA LEU A 487 -14.59 -6.40 -16.43
C LEU A 487 -15.04 -4.94 -16.49
N ILE A 488 -14.91 -4.26 -17.64
CA ILE A 488 -15.41 -2.88 -17.83
C ILE A 488 -16.93 -2.83 -17.64
N ARG A 489 -17.68 -3.69 -18.34
CA ARG A 489 -19.15 -3.72 -18.23
C ARG A 489 -19.62 -4.05 -16.82
N ALA A 490 -18.94 -4.99 -16.17
CA ALA A 490 -19.19 -5.37 -14.78
C ALA A 490 -18.91 -4.19 -13.82
N LEU A 491 -17.80 -3.48 -14.03
CA LEU A 491 -17.42 -2.32 -13.24
C LEU A 491 -18.45 -1.20 -13.39
N GLU A 492 -18.81 -0.83 -14.62
CA GLU A 492 -19.78 0.24 -14.90
C GLU A 492 -21.14 0.01 -14.24
N LEU A 493 -21.62 -1.24 -14.26
CA LEU A 493 -22.85 -1.62 -13.55
C LEU A 493 -22.71 -1.40 -12.03
N THR A 494 -21.58 -1.84 -11.47
CA THR A 494 -21.37 -1.92 -10.02
C THR A 494 -20.93 -0.59 -9.38
N LEU A 495 -20.48 0.41 -10.15
CA LEU A 495 -20.11 1.74 -9.62
C LEU A 495 -21.26 2.44 -8.85
N SER A 496 -22.52 2.12 -9.18
CA SER A 496 -23.71 2.63 -8.47
C SER A 496 -24.01 1.92 -7.14
N LYS A 497 -23.23 0.90 -6.76
CA LYS A 497 -23.45 0.07 -5.57
C LYS A 497 -23.54 0.91 -4.30
N ARG A 498 -24.50 0.58 -3.44
CA ARG A 498 -24.63 1.12 -2.09
C ARG A 498 -24.94 -0.03 -1.14
N GLU A 499 -24.00 -0.37 -0.28
CA GLU A 499 -24.15 -1.40 0.76
C GLU A 499 -23.99 -0.75 2.14
N ARG A 500 -24.69 -1.27 3.15
CA ARG A 500 -24.60 -0.76 4.53
C ARG A 500 -24.32 -1.91 5.49
N HIS A 501 -23.34 -1.71 6.37
CA HIS A 501 -23.09 -2.63 7.47
C HIS A 501 -24.02 -2.39 8.66
N VAL A 502 -24.08 -3.40 9.52
CA VAL A 502 -24.69 -3.27 10.85
C VAL A 502 -23.96 -2.18 11.65
N PRO A 503 -24.66 -1.19 12.25
CA PRO A 503 -24.03 -0.12 13.01
C PRO A 503 -23.18 -0.63 14.16
N LYS A 504 -21.95 -0.13 14.28
CA LYS A 504 -20.99 -0.44 15.35
C LYS A 504 -19.97 0.70 15.44
N LYS A 505 -19.27 0.82 16.58
CA LYS A 505 -18.18 1.80 16.72
C LYS A 505 -17.06 1.54 15.71
N HIS A 506 -16.61 0.29 15.65
CA HIS A 506 -15.70 -0.23 14.63
C HIS A 506 -15.71 -1.77 14.68
N GLY A 507 -15.11 -2.39 13.67
CA GLY A 507 -14.81 -3.81 13.65
C GLY A 507 -13.74 -4.25 14.66
N ILE A 508 -13.67 -5.55 14.93
CA ILE A 508 -12.54 -6.18 15.62
C ILE A 508 -11.91 -7.16 14.63
N SER A 509 -11.07 -6.63 13.72
CA SER A 509 -10.29 -7.46 12.80
C SER A 509 -9.27 -8.28 13.59
N PRO A 510 -8.91 -9.50 13.13
CA PRO A 510 -7.71 -10.18 13.62
C PRO A 510 -6.48 -9.27 13.49
N MET A 511 -5.70 -9.16 14.57
CA MET A 511 -4.50 -8.32 14.69
C MET A 511 -3.21 -9.13 14.72
#